data_AF-A0A2S4YLV6-F1
#
_entry.id   AF-A0A2S4YLV6-F1
#
_cell.length_a   1.000
_cell.length_b   1.000
_cell.length_c   1.000
_cell.angle_alpha   90.00
_cell.angle_beta   90.00
_cell.angle_gamma   90.00
#
_symmetry.space_group_name_H-M   'P 1'
#
loop_
_entity.id
_entity.type
_entity.pdbx_description
1 polymer ?
#
loop_
_entity_poly.entity_id
_entity_poly.type
_entity_poly.pdbx_seq_one_letter_code
_entity_poly.pdbx_strand_id
1 'polypeptide(L)'
;MGDARPSGAVAESRRPCFRSSRKDPVILGPGDFATVDPGCPPSPVPVDWGVVEAWLGVRLPREYKALAERYGSVEFGEFLTIPAPCVQDGVFDYGDWLGRTHREARIAAQAVADGERPLVHPAPGGLLAWGVSHGDDILFWDTSVSDDPDAWTVVVHHCGAVPGSGLRPWHAYDLTMTGYLRHTVRDGWETPDPPGPLMGPLPGTLARPEDLTSARPWPPPTPVPPRLSGAERRLALETGTGLDALRLLCPPPPRPYLGDGTWEGLFTELGTRLPGEYVRVMEVYGAGIWSDWLRFHTPLRTGEPRFATHVHETLDAYRSLKKHHPEYHPLTCWPEPGGFLPFANSIDGDYLGWLTEGADPDAWPLVFWPRHADQEPPLEGGLVDTLLAWLRGRLVTPGLCVLIEDEYDDPLDSAEFESWDDRAHW
;
A
#
# COMPACT_ATOMS: atom_id res chain seq x y z
N MET A 1 45.45 -12.92 60.63
CA MET A 1 46.73 -13.47 61.11
C MET A 1 46.41 -14.87 61.58
N GLY A 2 46.65 -15.96 60.86
CA GLY A 2 47.42 -16.21 59.66
C GLY A 2 47.80 -17.68 59.80
N ASP A 3 47.43 -18.53 58.86
CA ASP A 3 48.16 -19.78 58.67
C ASP A 3 48.14 -20.21 57.21
N ALA A 4 49.26 -20.78 56.80
CA ALA A 4 49.77 -20.73 55.44
C ALA A 4 49.81 -22.12 54.75
N ARG A 5 49.31 -22.13 53.49
CA ARG A 5 49.84 -22.82 52.29
C ARG A 5 49.86 -24.37 52.19
N PRO A 6 50.11 -24.97 51.00
CA PRO A 6 49.60 -24.65 49.64
C PRO A 6 49.29 -25.93 48.77
N SER A 7 48.94 -25.67 47.50
CA SER A 7 49.34 -26.45 46.30
C SER A 7 48.56 -27.70 45.89
N GLY A 8 47.72 -27.53 44.86
CA GLY A 8 47.31 -28.59 43.93
C GLY A 8 47.32 -28.03 42.51
N ALA A 9 48.33 -28.41 41.73
CA ALA A 9 48.51 -28.03 40.34
C ALA A 9 47.70 -28.94 39.41
N VAL A 10 47.06 -28.38 38.37
CA VAL A 10 46.70 -29.15 37.16
C VAL A 10 46.89 -28.27 35.91
N ALA A 11 47.96 -28.61 35.19
CA ALA A 11 48.21 -28.57 33.76
C ALA A 11 47.63 -27.44 32.87
N GLU A 12 48.54 -26.57 32.41
CA GLU A 12 48.42 -25.82 31.17
C GLU A 12 48.31 -26.77 29.96
N SER A 13 47.25 -26.60 29.16
CA SER A 13 47.19 -27.09 27.77
C SER A 13 47.19 -25.87 26.85
N ARG A 14 48.36 -25.59 26.27
CA ARG A 14 48.53 -24.60 25.21
C ARG A 14 47.78 -25.06 23.96
N ARG A 15 46.70 -24.36 23.60
CA ARG A 15 46.14 -24.41 22.24
C ARG A 15 46.75 -23.28 21.39
N PRO A 16 47.15 -23.54 20.14
CA PRO A 16 47.83 -22.55 19.31
C PRO A 16 46.86 -21.47 18.83
N CYS A 17 47.31 -20.20 18.91
CA CYS A 17 46.69 -19.09 18.20
C CYS A 17 46.80 -19.34 16.69
N PHE A 18 45.71 -19.83 16.07
CA PHE A 18 45.52 -19.69 14.65
C PHE A 18 45.13 -18.23 14.35
N ARG A 19 46.11 -17.44 13.90
CA ARG A 19 45.83 -16.20 13.19
C ARG A 19 45.17 -16.61 11.86
N SER A 20 43.84 -16.52 11.80
CA SER A 20 43.12 -16.53 10.53
C SER A 20 43.47 -15.23 9.80
N SER A 21 44.31 -15.33 8.79
CA SER A 21 44.50 -14.27 7.81
C SER A 21 43.17 -14.05 7.11
N ARG A 22 42.42 -13.01 7.50
CA ARG A 22 41.31 -12.49 6.68
C ARG A 22 41.91 -12.10 5.33
N LYS A 23 41.66 -12.92 4.31
CA LYS A 23 41.72 -12.47 2.93
C LYS A 23 40.55 -11.52 2.75
N ASP A 24 40.81 -10.34 2.24
CA ASP A 24 39.76 -9.43 1.80
C ASP A 24 38.83 -10.20 0.84
N PRO A 25 37.50 -10.19 1.05
CA PRO A 25 36.59 -10.89 0.16
C PRO A 25 36.71 -10.31 -1.25
N VAL A 26 36.92 -11.19 -2.23
CA VAL A 26 36.83 -10.82 -3.64
C VAL A 26 35.37 -10.43 -3.89
N ILE A 27 35.14 -9.17 -4.24
CA ILE A 27 33.82 -8.67 -4.65
C ILE A 27 33.53 -9.33 -6.00
N LEU A 28 32.72 -10.39 -5.98
CA LEU A 28 32.24 -11.09 -7.17
C LEU A 28 31.12 -10.26 -7.80
N GLY A 29 31.16 -10.08 -9.12
CA GLY A 29 30.10 -9.41 -9.85
C GLY A 29 29.05 -10.40 -10.37
N PRO A 30 27.86 -9.93 -10.79
CA PRO A 30 26.86 -10.79 -11.44
C PRO A 30 27.40 -11.59 -12.64
N GLY A 31 28.43 -11.08 -13.31
CA GLY A 31 29.08 -11.74 -14.44
C GLY A 31 29.85 -13.02 -14.11
N ASP A 32 30.03 -13.35 -12.83
CA ASP A 32 30.73 -14.57 -12.41
C ASP A 32 29.79 -15.80 -12.35
N PHE A 33 28.47 -15.58 -12.32
CA PHE A 33 27.46 -16.64 -12.24
C PHE A 33 26.26 -16.42 -13.16
N ALA A 34 26.22 -15.34 -13.94
CA ALA A 34 25.19 -15.08 -14.93
C ALA A 34 25.74 -14.62 -16.27
N THR A 35 25.03 -14.97 -17.34
CA THR A 35 25.34 -14.62 -18.73
C THR A 35 24.22 -13.78 -19.34
N VAL A 36 24.57 -12.88 -20.26
CA VAL A 36 23.60 -12.08 -21.00
C VAL A 36 22.81 -12.97 -21.97
N ASP A 37 21.49 -12.82 -21.98
CA ASP A 37 20.64 -13.43 -23.01
C ASP A 37 20.92 -12.74 -24.36
N PRO A 38 21.36 -13.48 -25.40
CA PRO A 38 21.63 -12.91 -26.72
C PRO A 38 20.36 -12.47 -27.48
N GLY A 39 19.19 -13.01 -27.14
CA GLY A 39 17.91 -12.69 -27.78
C GLY A 39 17.31 -11.37 -27.28
N CYS A 40 17.48 -11.07 -25.99
CA CYS A 40 17.02 -9.82 -25.38
C CYS A 40 18.12 -9.17 -24.53
N PRO A 41 19.17 -8.62 -25.17
CA PRO A 41 20.31 -8.09 -24.44
C PRO A 41 19.91 -6.89 -23.55
N PRO A 42 20.47 -6.79 -22.33
CA PRO A 42 20.28 -5.64 -21.44
C PRO A 42 20.64 -4.32 -22.11
N SER A 43 19.91 -3.26 -21.77
CA SER A 43 20.05 -1.92 -22.35
C SER A 43 20.24 -0.89 -21.23
N PRO A 44 21.50 -0.64 -20.79
CA PRO A 44 21.76 0.29 -19.71
C PRO A 44 21.43 1.73 -20.10
N VAL A 45 20.94 2.49 -19.13
CA VAL A 45 20.75 3.95 -19.22
C VAL A 45 21.69 4.64 -18.25
N PRO A 46 22.21 5.85 -18.58
CA PRO A 46 22.97 6.64 -17.62
C PRO A 46 22.14 6.93 -16.35
N VAL A 47 22.74 6.71 -15.18
CA VAL A 47 22.13 6.99 -13.88
C VAL A 47 22.94 8.06 -13.15
N ASP A 48 22.28 9.10 -12.66
CA ASP A 48 22.89 10.06 -11.73
C ASP A 48 22.68 9.56 -10.30
N TRP A 49 23.64 8.79 -9.80
CA TRP A 49 23.56 8.22 -8.45
C TRP A 49 23.53 9.28 -7.36
N GLY A 50 24.14 10.45 -7.56
CA GLY A 50 24.11 11.52 -6.57
C GLY A 50 22.68 12.04 -6.37
N VAL A 51 21.93 12.14 -7.46
CA VAL A 51 20.51 12.51 -7.43
C VAL A 51 19.64 11.40 -6.82
N VAL A 52 19.87 10.14 -7.20
CA VAL A 52 19.10 9.00 -6.66
C VAL A 52 19.32 8.85 -5.15
N GLU A 53 20.57 8.85 -4.68
CA GLU A 53 20.90 8.73 -3.25
C GLU A 53 20.42 9.94 -2.45
N ALA A 54 20.43 11.15 -3.04
CA ALA A 54 19.87 12.34 -2.40
C ALA A 54 18.34 12.27 -2.26
N TRP A 55 17.64 11.73 -3.26
CA TRP A 55 16.19 11.52 -3.20
C TRP A 55 15.80 10.42 -2.21
N LEU A 56 16.54 9.30 -2.20
CA LEU A 56 16.35 8.24 -1.22
C LEU A 56 16.73 8.67 0.20
N GLY A 57 17.69 9.59 0.37
CA GLY A 57 18.24 9.93 1.68
C GLY A 57 19.23 8.90 2.23
N VAL A 58 19.53 7.84 1.47
CA VAL A 58 20.49 6.78 1.81
C VAL A 58 21.40 6.47 0.62
N ARG A 59 22.61 5.99 0.91
CA ARG A 59 23.53 5.51 -0.14
C ARG A 59 23.17 4.09 -0.57
N LEU A 60 23.43 3.73 -1.82
CA LEU A 60 23.13 2.40 -2.35
C LEU A 60 24.38 1.50 -2.41
N PRO A 61 24.23 0.16 -2.32
CA PRO A 61 25.34 -0.78 -2.45
C PRO A 61 26.09 -0.61 -3.78
N ARG A 62 27.42 -0.69 -3.74
CA ARG A 62 28.28 -0.55 -4.93
C ARG A 62 27.96 -1.60 -5.99
N GLU A 63 27.64 -2.81 -5.56
CA GLU A 63 27.34 -3.94 -6.44
C GLU A 63 26.06 -3.70 -7.25
N TYR A 64 25.02 -3.12 -6.63
CA TYR A 64 23.79 -2.73 -7.32
C TYR A 64 24.07 -1.63 -8.36
N LYS A 65 24.83 -0.60 -7.98
CA LYS A 65 25.20 0.48 -8.91
C LYS A 65 25.97 -0.04 -10.11
N ALA A 66 26.92 -0.94 -9.89
CA ALA A 66 27.69 -1.57 -10.98
C ALA A 66 26.82 -2.46 -11.87
N LEU A 67 25.83 -3.19 -11.32
CA LEU A 67 24.86 -3.96 -12.10
C LEU A 67 24.01 -3.05 -12.98
N ALA A 68 23.43 -2.00 -12.40
CA ALA A 68 22.58 -1.05 -13.10
C ALA A 68 23.34 -0.25 -14.18
N GLU A 69 24.58 0.18 -13.91
CA GLU A 69 25.41 0.87 -14.91
C GLU A 69 25.78 -0.03 -16.09
N ARG A 70 26.00 -1.32 -15.84
CA ARG A 70 26.45 -2.27 -16.86
C ARG A 70 25.30 -2.84 -17.68
N TYR A 71 24.16 -3.10 -17.05
CA TYR A 71 23.06 -3.85 -17.66
C TYR A 71 21.74 -3.05 -17.69
N GLY A 72 21.57 -2.02 -16.87
CA GLY A 72 20.29 -1.33 -16.69
C GLY A 72 19.33 -2.13 -15.81
N SER A 73 18.03 -1.91 -16.01
CA SER A 73 16.99 -2.79 -15.45
C SER A 73 17.10 -4.15 -16.11
N VAL A 74 17.11 -5.22 -15.32
CA VAL A 74 17.29 -6.58 -15.81
C VAL A 74 16.22 -7.52 -15.31
N GLU A 75 15.88 -8.48 -16.14
CA GLU A 75 15.19 -9.69 -15.76
C GLU A 75 16.24 -10.79 -15.57
N PHE A 76 16.35 -11.28 -14.35
CA PHE A 76 17.28 -12.29 -13.91
C PHE A 76 16.59 -13.66 -13.87
N GLY A 77 17.11 -14.60 -14.65
CA GLY A 77 16.60 -15.97 -14.70
C GLY A 77 15.13 -16.10 -15.10
N GLU A 78 14.62 -15.17 -15.94
CA GLU A 78 13.22 -15.13 -16.41
C GLU A 78 12.18 -15.07 -15.27
N PHE A 79 12.60 -14.68 -14.06
CA PHE A 79 11.76 -14.78 -12.87
C PHE A 79 11.88 -13.59 -11.92
N LEU A 80 13.04 -12.93 -11.86
CA LEU A 80 13.28 -11.81 -10.95
C LEU A 80 13.58 -10.53 -11.73
N THR A 81 12.74 -9.51 -11.57
CA THR A 81 13.02 -8.18 -12.09
C THR A 81 13.85 -7.38 -11.07
N ILE A 82 15.00 -6.88 -11.51
CA ILE A 82 15.85 -5.96 -10.75
C ILE A 82 15.82 -4.61 -11.48
N PRO A 83 14.96 -3.67 -11.05
CA PRO A 83 14.86 -2.36 -11.66
C PRO A 83 16.11 -1.52 -11.38
N ALA A 84 16.60 -0.83 -12.40
CA ALA A 84 17.52 0.29 -12.27
C ALA A 84 16.76 1.63 -12.29
N PRO A 85 17.36 2.74 -11.82
CA PRO A 85 16.74 4.06 -11.91
C PRO A 85 16.57 4.52 -13.37
N CYS A 86 15.42 4.18 -13.96
CA CYS A 86 15.02 4.59 -15.30
C CYS A 86 13.53 4.97 -15.38
N VAL A 87 13.13 5.57 -16.50
CA VAL A 87 11.73 5.87 -16.81
C VAL A 87 11.39 5.51 -18.25
N GLN A 88 10.18 4.99 -18.46
CA GLN A 88 9.53 4.82 -19.75
C GLN A 88 8.05 5.16 -19.60
N ASP A 89 7.61 6.23 -20.28
CA ASP A 89 6.27 6.79 -20.15
C ASP A 89 5.17 5.72 -20.35
N GLY A 90 4.26 5.61 -19.39
CA GLY A 90 3.15 4.65 -19.41
C GLY A 90 3.55 3.19 -19.15
N VAL A 91 4.83 2.90 -18.88
CA VAL A 91 5.33 1.54 -18.63
C VAL A 91 6.00 1.42 -17.27
N PHE A 92 6.94 2.31 -16.95
CA PHE A 92 7.71 2.22 -15.71
C PHE A 92 8.27 3.58 -15.30
N ASP A 93 8.15 3.91 -14.01
CA ASP A 93 8.91 4.96 -13.36
C ASP A 93 9.50 4.38 -12.06
N TYR A 94 10.82 4.53 -11.87
CA TYR A 94 11.51 3.99 -10.70
C TYR A 94 10.98 4.55 -9.38
N GLY A 95 10.62 5.84 -9.34
CA GLY A 95 10.07 6.49 -8.16
C GLY A 95 8.67 5.99 -7.83
N ASP A 96 7.80 5.89 -8.84
CA ASP A 96 6.43 5.38 -8.67
C ASP A 96 6.43 3.91 -8.26
N TRP A 97 7.31 3.10 -8.87
CA TRP A 97 7.50 1.70 -8.48
C TRP A 97 7.92 1.60 -7.02
N LEU A 98 8.98 2.31 -6.62
CA LEU A 98 9.50 2.22 -5.25
C LEU A 98 8.47 2.69 -4.22
N GLY A 99 7.77 3.81 -4.50
CA GLY A 99 6.73 4.34 -3.64
C GLY A 99 5.56 3.37 -3.45
N ARG A 100 5.06 2.79 -4.55
CA ARG A 100 3.99 1.77 -4.51
C ARG A 100 4.43 0.54 -3.73
N THR A 101 5.61 0.01 -4.04
CA THR A 101 6.14 -1.20 -3.39
C THR A 101 6.39 -0.97 -1.90
N HIS A 102 6.90 0.18 -1.48
CA HIS A 102 7.05 0.50 -0.04
C HIS A 102 5.70 0.66 0.66
N ARG A 103 4.71 1.26 0.00
CA ARG A 103 3.35 1.36 0.54
C ARG A 103 2.75 -0.03 0.75
N GLU A 104 2.79 -0.89 -0.25
CA GLU A 104 2.31 -2.28 -0.17
C GLU A 104 3.03 -3.07 0.93
N ALA A 105 4.34 -2.89 1.06
CA ALA A 105 5.16 -3.50 2.11
C ALA A 105 4.72 -3.06 3.52
N ARG A 106 4.42 -1.77 3.72
CA ARG A 106 3.91 -1.24 4.99
C ARG A 106 2.55 -1.85 5.36
N ILE A 107 1.63 -1.93 4.39
CA ILE A 107 0.31 -2.57 4.57
C ILE A 107 0.50 -4.03 4.99
N ALA A 108 1.34 -4.79 4.26
CA ALA A 108 1.59 -6.19 4.58
C ALA A 108 2.28 -6.39 5.95
N ALA A 109 3.12 -5.44 6.37
CA ALA A 109 3.77 -5.47 7.68
C ALA A 109 2.78 -5.37 8.85
N GLN A 110 1.61 -4.74 8.66
CA GLN A 110 0.59 -4.63 9.73
C GLN A 110 -0.02 -5.97 10.15
N ALA A 111 -0.04 -6.96 9.24
CA ALA A 111 -0.51 -8.30 9.57
C ALA A 111 0.44 -9.05 10.51
N VAL A 112 1.65 -8.51 10.75
CA VAL A 112 2.65 -9.03 11.67
C VAL A 112 2.45 -8.40 13.06
N ALA A 113 2.65 -9.18 14.12
CA ALA A 113 2.58 -8.69 15.49
C ALA A 113 3.58 -7.54 15.72
N ASP A 114 3.17 -6.53 16.51
CA ASP A 114 3.89 -5.25 16.66
C ASP A 114 5.38 -5.36 17.04
N GLY A 115 5.79 -6.42 17.74
CA GLY A 115 7.20 -6.64 18.12
C GLY A 115 8.09 -7.20 17.00
N GLU A 116 7.51 -7.70 15.90
CA GLU A 116 8.22 -8.29 14.76
C GLU A 116 7.91 -7.54 13.44
N ARG A 117 7.20 -6.41 13.52
CA ARG A 117 6.80 -5.62 12.36
C ARG A 117 8.05 -5.03 11.67
N PRO A 118 8.32 -5.35 10.41
CA PRO A 118 9.43 -4.74 9.69
C PRO A 118 9.13 -3.26 9.44
N LEU A 119 10.14 -2.41 9.67
CA LEU A 119 10.11 -1.01 9.26
C LEU A 119 10.40 -0.93 7.76
N VAL A 120 9.76 -0.02 7.05
CA VAL A 120 9.98 0.21 5.61
C VAL A 120 10.50 1.61 5.39
N HIS A 121 11.45 1.78 4.47
CA HIS A 121 11.96 3.11 4.09
C HIS A 121 10.78 4.05 3.69
N PRO A 122 10.76 5.34 4.11
CA PRO A 122 11.86 6.16 4.64
C PRO A 122 12.05 6.13 6.16
N ALA A 123 11.37 5.23 6.89
CA ALA A 123 11.64 5.08 8.32
C ALA A 123 13.14 4.77 8.57
N PRO A 124 13.78 5.37 9.59
CA PRO A 124 15.19 5.10 9.88
C PRO A 124 15.47 3.61 10.07
N GLY A 125 16.41 3.05 9.31
CA GLY A 125 16.71 1.61 9.32
C GLY A 125 15.67 0.74 8.62
N GLY A 126 14.73 1.32 7.87
CA GLY A 126 13.69 0.60 7.16
C GLY A 126 14.20 -0.21 5.96
N LEU A 127 13.41 -1.21 5.57
CA LEU A 127 13.64 -2.04 4.40
C LEU A 127 13.54 -1.22 3.10
N LEU A 128 14.53 -1.35 2.22
CA LEU A 128 14.59 -0.67 0.92
C LEU A 128 14.46 -1.68 -0.22
N ALA A 129 13.32 -1.67 -0.92
CA ALA A 129 13.05 -2.56 -2.04
C ALA A 129 14.06 -2.41 -3.19
N TRP A 130 14.46 -3.53 -3.79
CA TRP A 130 15.41 -3.59 -4.92
C TRP A 130 15.08 -4.61 -6.00
N GLY A 131 14.11 -5.49 -5.76
CA GLY A 131 13.69 -6.49 -6.73
C GLY A 131 12.28 -6.99 -6.47
N VAL A 132 11.66 -7.51 -7.54
CA VAL A 132 10.34 -8.11 -7.51
C VAL A 132 10.32 -9.35 -8.39
N SER A 133 9.75 -10.44 -7.90
CA SER A 133 9.59 -11.67 -8.69
C SER A 133 8.28 -11.68 -9.48
N HIS A 134 8.18 -12.57 -10.47
CA HIS A 134 6.91 -12.86 -11.16
C HIS A 134 5.81 -13.42 -10.23
N GLY A 135 6.18 -13.91 -9.04
CA GLY A 135 5.24 -14.38 -8.01
C GLY A 135 4.89 -13.30 -6.99
N ASP A 136 5.15 -12.02 -7.28
CA ASP A 136 4.94 -10.88 -6.40
C ASP A 136 5.75 -10.88 -5.09
N ASP A 137 6.71 -11.79 -4.92
CA ASP A 137 7.69 -11.67 -3.84
C ASP A 137 8.52 -10.40 -4.04
N ILE A 138 8.65 -9.61 -2.98
CA ILE A 138 9.43 -8.36 -2.98
C ILE A 138 10.72 -8.57 -2.19
N LEU A 139 11.84 -8.15 -2.77
CA LEU A 139 13.16 -8.25 -2.18
C LEU A 139 13.63 -6.87 -1.70
N PHE A 140 14.14 -6.82 -0.48
CA PHE A 140 14.56 -5.62 0.20
C PHE A 140 15.99 -5.73 0.70
N TRP A 141 16.66 -4.59 0.86
CA TRP A 141 17.84 -4.43 1.69
C TRP A 141 17.41 -4.04 3.09
N ASP A 142 17.97 -4.70 4.11
CA ASP A 142 17.86 -4.25 5.49
C ASP A 142 18.91 -3.17 5.77
N THR A 143 18.45 -1.91 5.78
CA THR A 143 19.32 -0.76 6.00
C THR A 143 19.71 -0.57 7.47
N SER A 144 19.07 -1.31 8.41
CA SER A 144 19.39 -1.24 9.85
C SER A 144 20.68 -1.99 10.22
N VAL A 145 21.14 -2.91 9.38
CA VAL A 145 22.27 -3.79 9.67
C VAL A 145 23.60 -3.04 9.74
N SER A 146 23.76 -1.97 8.96
CA SER A 146 25.03 -1.23 8.85
C SER A 146 24.85 0.13 8.20
N ASP A 147 25.67 1.11 8.62
CA ASP A 147 25.83 2.40 7.91
C ASP A 147 26.59 2.26 6.57
N ASP A 148 27.23 1.11 6.35
CA ASP A 148 27.86 0.74 5.09
C ASP A 148 26.86 -0.05 4.21
N PRO A 149 26.39 0.52 3.08
CA PRO A 149 25.44 -0.14 2.19
C PRO A 149 25.94 -1.46 1.61
N ASP A 150 27.26 -1.64 1.49
CA ASP A 150 27.83 -2.88 0.95
C ASP A 150 27.66 -4.06 1.92
N ALA A 151 27.30 -3.80 3.18
CA ALA A 151 27.03 -4.81 4.19
C ALA A 151 25.53 -5.10 4.39
N TRP A 152 24.64 -4.44 3.65
CA TRP A 152 23.20 -4.67 3.77
C TRP A 152 22.82 -6.07 3.34
N THR A 153 21.98 -6.70 4.15
CA THR A 153 21.49 -8.05 3.93
C THR A 153 20.11 -8.05 3.26
N VAL A 154 19.71 -9.19 2.70
CA VAL A 154 18.45 -9.33 1.98
C VAL A 154 17.32 -9.76 2.89
N VAL A 155 16.18 -9.09 2.79
CA VAL A 155 14.90 -9.54 3.35
C VAL A 155 13.93 -9.77 2.20
N VAL A 156 13.19 -10.88 2.22
CA VAL A 156 12.17 -11.20 1.23
C VAL A 156 10.81 -11.20 1.89
N HIS A 157 9.87 -10.47 1.29
CA HIS A 157 8.45 -10.61 1.56
C HIS A 157 7.84 -11.59 0.57
N HIS A 158 7.30 -12.70 1.06
CA HIS A 158 6.71 -13.75 0.23
C HIS A 158 5.19 -13.55 0.05
N CYS A 159 4.78 -13.24 -1.18
CA CYS A 159 3.36 -13.09 -1.52
C CYS A 159 2.73 -14.50 -1.62
N GLY A 160 1.80 -14.82 -0.73
CA GLY A 160 1.14 -16.14 -0.70
C GLY A 160 1.68 -17.13 0.33
N ALA A 161 2.37 -16.67 1.38
CA ALA A 161 2.64 -17.50 2.55
C ALA A 161 1.31 -18.04 3.12
N VAL A 162 1.05 -19.34 2.94
CA VAL A 162 -0.19 -19.97 3.43
C VAL A 162 -0.14 -20.07 4.96
N PRO A 163 -1.17 -19.59 5.70
CA PRO A 163 -1.23 -19.74 7.15
C PRO A 163 -1.02 -21.20 7.56
N GLY A 164 -0.07 -21.44 8.48
CA GLY A 164 0.27 -22.78 8.97
C GLY A 164 1.28 -23.56 8.12
N SER A 165 1.74 -23.02 6.98
CA SER A 165 2.83 -23.64 6.19
C SER A 165 4.20 -23.59 6.87
N GLY A 166 4.37 -22.75 7.89
CA GLY A 166 5.66 -22.48 8.53
C GLY A 166 6.56 -21.52 7.75
N LEU A 167 6.17 -21.14 6.52
CA LEU A 167 6.79 -20.04 5.78
C LEU A 167 6.42 -18.73 6.47
N ARG A 168 7.43 -17.94 6.83
CA ARG A 168 7.23 -16.59 7.36
C ARG A 168 6.95 -15.66 6.18
N PRO A 169 5.96 -14.75 6.27
CA PRO A 169 5.74 -13.73 5.24
C PRO A 169 6.99 -12.89 5.00
N TRP A 170 7.75 -12.61 6.06
CA TRP A 170 9.01 -11.89 6.01
C TRP A 170 10.17 -12.81 6.40
N HIS A 171 11.17 -12.93 5.53
CA HIS A 171 12.33 -13.78 5.76
C HIS A 171 13.63 -13.02 5.54
N ALA A 172 14.47 -12.93 6.57
CA ALA A 172 15.79 -12.33 6.49
C ALA A 172 16.86 -13.37 6.14
N TYR A 173 17.75 -13.01 5.23
CA TYR A 173 18.88 -13.82 4.78
C TYR A 173 20.19 -13.11 5.13
N ASP A 174 21.16 -13.79 5.73
CA ASP A 174 22.50 -13.22 6.01
C ASP A 174 23.37 -13.20 4.73
N LEU A 175 22.85 -12.58 3.68
CA LEU A 175 23.44 -12.50 2.35
C LEU A 175 23.28 -11.09 1.80
N THR A 176 24.33 -10.58 1.15
CA THR A 176 24.22 -9.39 0.28
C THR A 176 23.38 -9.72 -0.96
N MET A 177 22.97 -8.70 -1.72
CA MET A 177 22.20 -8.88 -2.97
C MET A 177 22.86 -9.91 -3.92
N THR A 178 24.13 -9.72 -4.24
CA THR A 178 24.86 -10.63 -5.14
C THR A 178 25.02 -12.02 -4.51
N GLY A 179 25.23 -12.08 -3.18
CA GLY A 179 25.24 -13.34 -2.43
C GLY A 179 23.92 -14.10 -2.58
N TYR A 180 22.79 -13.42 -2.46
CA TYR A 180 21.45 -13.99 -2.64
C TYR A 180 21.25 -14.50 -4.08
N LEU A 181 21.50 -13.66 -5.09
CA LEU A 181 21.37 -14.03 -6.51
C LEU A 181 22.26 -15.22 -6.90
N ARG A 182 23.46 -15.31 -6.35
CA ARG A 182 24.34 -16.46 -6.58
C ARG A 182 23.73 -17.76 -6.04
N HIS A 183 23.05 -17.71 -4.89
CA HIS A 183 22.38 -18.86 -4.31
C HIS A 183 21.10 -19.26 -5.06
N THR A 184 20.53 -18.40 -5.91
CA THR A 184 19.36 -18.75 -6.73
C THR A 184 19.75 -19.48 -8.02
N VAL A 185 20.97 -19.32 -8.56
CA VAL A 185 21.43 -19.91 -9.84
C VAL A 185 21.92 -21.37 -9.73
N ARG A 186 21.33 -22.18 -8.85
CA ARG A 186 21.95 -23.44 -8.42
C ARG A 186 22.09 -24.51 -9.52
N ASP A 187 23.27 -25.14 -9.54
CA ASP A 187 23.52 -26.52 -10.01
C ASP A 187 23.70 -27.52 -8.84
N GLY A 188 23.58 -27.09 -7.56
CA GLY A 188 23.85 -27.92 -6.37
C GLY A 188 23.12 -27.50 -5.07
N TRP A 189 23.21 -28.34 -4.02
CA TRP A 189 22.39 -28.31 -2.78
C TRP A 189 22.94 -27.42 -1.64
N GLU A 190 23.47 -26.23 -1.93
CA GLU A 190 23.94 -25.30 -0.90
C GLU A 190 22.81 -24.38 -0.39
N THR A 191 22.34 -24.62 0.83
CA THR A 191 21.35 -23.76 1.51
C THR A 191 22.01 -22.59 2.23
N PRO A 192 21.39 -21.40 2.23
CA PRO A 192 21.89 -20.25 2.98
C PRO A 192 21.78 -20.54 4.48
N ASP A 193 22.51 -19.76 5.28
CA ASP A 193 22.38 -19.74 6.74
C ASP A 193 21.79 -18.37 7.15
N PRO A 194 20.64 -18.33 7.85
CA PRO A 194 19.78 -19.45 8.23
C PRO A 194 19.11 -20.12 7.02
N PRO A 195 18.76 -21.42 7.10
CA PRO A 195 18.05 -22.11 6.03
C PRO A 195 16.65 -21.52 5.85
N GLY A 196 16.31 -21.18 4.61
CA GLY A 196 15.06 -20.50 4.26
C GLY A 196 14.55 -20.83 2.85
N PRO A 197 13.29 -20.47 2.56
CA PRO A 197 12.66 -20.66 1.25
C PRO A 197 13.32 -19.76 0.19
N LEU A 198 14.28 -20.31 -0.55
CA LEU A 198 14.90 -19.57 -1.64
C LEU A 198 14.14 -19.65 -2.94
N MET A 199 14.18 -18.55 -3.67
CA MET A 199 13.80 -18.49 -5.07
C MET A 199 14.72 -19.36 -5.93
N GLY A 200 14.15 -20.11 -6.87
CA GLY A 200 14.90 -20.93 -7.82
C GLY A 200 14.88 -22.46 -7.57
N PRO A 201 15.72 -23.23 -8.27
CA PRO A 201 16.84 -22.77 -9.10
C PRO A 201 16.40 -21.92 -10.28
N LEU A 202 17.07 -20.79 -10.49
CA LEU A 202 16.87 -19.88 -11.62
C LEU A 202 17.97 -20.08 -12.66
N PRO A 203 17.69 -19.93 -13.96
CA PRO A 203 18.74 -19.76 -14.96
C PRO A 203 19.66 -18.58 -14.59
N GLY A 204 20.97 -18.76 -14.78
CA GLY A 204 21.95 -17.68 -14.66
C GLY A 204 21.92 -16.75 -15.87
N THR A 205 20.75 -16.18 -16.20
CA THR A 205 20.58 -15.32 -17.38
C THR A 205 20.22 -13.89 -16.97
N LEU A 206 20.74 -12.93 -17.73
CA LEU A 206 20.42 -11.51 -17.61
C LEU A 206 19.81 -11.05 -18.93
N ALA A 207 18.53 -10.71 -18.92
CA ALA A 207 17.81 -10.16 -20.06
C ALA A 207 17.31 -8.75 -19.74
N ARG A 208 17.00 -7.97 -20.78
CA ARG A 208 16.21 -6.75 -20.60
C ARG A 208 14.74 -7.13 -20.35
N PRO A 209 14.05 -6.51 -19.37
CA PRO A 209 12.61 -6.71 -19.21
C PRO A 209 11.88 -6.40 -20.52
N GLU A 210 10.96 -7.28 -20.92
CA GLU A 210 10.33 -7.25 -22.25
C GLU A 210 9.72 -5.89 -22.59
N ASP A 211 9.02 -5.29 -21.63
CA ASP A 211 8.30 -4.02 -21.81
C ASP A 211 9.22 -2.78 -21.80
N LEU A 212 10.43 -2.88 -21.24
CA LEU A 212 11.38 -1.76 -21.10
C LEU A 212 12.24 -1.57 -22.35
N THR A 213 11.60 -1.28 -23.49
CA THR A 213 12.28 -1.21 -24.79
C THR A 213 12.99 0.11 -25.08
N SER A 214 12.58 1.19 -24.44
CA SER A 214 12.98 2.58 -24.74
C SER A 214 13.23 3.42 -23.48
N ALA A 215 13.71 2.77 -22.41
CA ALA A 215 14.01 3.40 -21.14
C ALA A 215 14.96 4.61 -21.30
N ARG A 216 14.72 5.63 -20.49
CA ARG A 216 15.53 6.85 -20.40
C ARG A 216 16.09 7.01 -18.98
N PRO A 217 17.15 7.83 -18.78
CA PRO A 217 17.60 8.22 -17.46
C PRO A 217 16.42 8.72 -16.61
N TRP A 218 16.32 8.23 -15.38
CA TRP A 218 15.25 8.61 -14.48
C TRP A 218 15.41 10.07 -14.01
N PRO A 219 14.40 10.92 -14.19
CA PRO A 219 14.36 12.23 -13.56
C PRO A 219 13.86 12.07 -12.11
N PRO A 220 14.52 12.64 -11.10
CA PRO A 220 13.97 12.65 -9.75
C PRO A 220 12.62 13.41 -9.75
N PRO A 221 11.64 12.98 -8.93
CA PRO A 221 10.40 13.72 -8.74
C PRO A 221 10.74 15.15 -8.33
N THR A 222 10.17 16.12 -9.02
CA THR A 222 10.35 17.52 -8.62
C THR A 222 9.64 17.70 -7.28
N PRO A 223 10.31 18.20 -6.22
CA PRO A 223 9.64 18.45 -4.95
C PRO A 223 8.43 19.38 -5.18
N VAL A 224 7.24 18.83 -5.06
CA VAL A 224 6.00 19.61 -5.14
C VAL A 224 5.89 20.37 -3.82
N PRO A 225 5.84 21.72 -3.82
CA PRO A 225 5.65 22.45 -2.59
C PRO A 225 4.34 21.97 -1.94
N PRO A 226 4.30 21.82 -0.61
CA PRO A 226 3.11 21.30 0.06
C PRO A 226 1.91 22.17 -0.31
N ARG A 227 0.82 21.52 -0.72
CA ARG A 227 -0.43 22.20 -1.12
C ARG A 227 -0.95 23.13 -0.03
N LEU A 228 -0.73 22.77 1.23
CA LEU A 228 -1.19 23.50 2.40
C LEU A 228 -0.01 24.11 3.17
N SER A 229 -0.19 25.34 3.66
CA SER A 229 0.69 25.90 4.69
C SER A 229 0.58 25.10 6.00
N GLY A 230 1.55 25.24 6.91
CA GLY A 230 1.50 24.54 8.20
C GLY A 230 0.27 24.86 9.05
N ALA A 231 -0.29 26.08 8.92
CA ALA A 231 -1.53 26.46 9.60
C ALA A 231 -2.75 25.79 8.96
N GLU A 232 -2.83 25.78 7.64
CA GLU A 232 -3.91 25.09 6.90
C GLU A 232 -3.86 23.58 7.13
N ARG A 233 -2.66 22.99 7.15
CA ARG A 233 -2.48 21.56 7.47
C ARG A 233 -3.04 21.22 8.84
N ARG A 234 -2.79 22.05 9.86
CA ARG A 234 -3.36 21.86 11.21
C ARG A 234 -4.90 21.96 11.22
N LEU A 235 -5.47 22.87 10.42
CA LEU A 235 -6.92 22.96 10.25
C LEU A 235 -7.47 21.71 9.54
N ALA A 236 -6.83 21.27 8.46
CA ALA A 236 -7.26 20.12 7.67
C ALA A 236 -7.17 18.81 8.45
N LEU A 237 -6.06 18.57 9.18
CA LEU A 237 -5.78 17.28 9.79
C LEU A 237 -6.18 17.16 11.26
N GLU A 238 -6.18 18.27 12.01
CA GLU A 238 -6.27 18.19 13.47
C GLU A 238 -7.50 18.88 14.06
N THR A 239 -7.73 20.13 13.68
CA THR A 239 -8.57 21.05 14.47
C THR A 239 -9.81 21.56 13.75
N GLY A 240 -9.81 21.58 12.42
CA GLY A 240 -10.95 22.03 11.64
C GLY A 240 -12.12 21.04 11.71
N THR A 241 -13.32 21.57 11.59
CA THR A 241 -14.57 20.81 11.62
C THR A 241 -15.46 21.20 10.44
N GLY A 242 -16.39 20.33 10.08
CA GLY A 242 -17.37 20.61 9.03
C GLY A 242 -16.78 20.75 7.63
N LEU A 243 -17.60 21.27 6.72
CA LEU A 243 -17.34 21.23 5.28
C LEU A 243 -16.10 22.04 4.85
N ASP A 244 -15.75 23.11 5.57
CA ASP A 244 -14.56 23.90 5.26
C ASP A 244 -13.26 23.12 5.56
N ALA A 245 -13.23 22.35 6.65
CA ALA A 245 -12.12 21.46 6.93
C ALA A 245 -12.04 20.32 5.90
N LEU A 246 -13.19 19.80 5.47
CA LEU A 246 -13.26 18.74 4.46
C LEU A 246 -12.71 19.23 3.11
N ARG A 247 -13.08 20.44 2.68
CA ARG A 247 -12.56 21.09 1.46
C ARG A 247 -11.06 21.36 1.51
N LEU A 248 -10.54 21.64 2.70
CA LEU A 248 -9.11 21.86 2.89
C LEU A 248 -8.34 20.54 2.84
N LEU A 249 -8.90 19.49 3.45
CA LEU A 249 -8.34 18.15 3.48
C LEU A 249 -8.37 17.51 2.09
N CYS A 250 -9.55 17.39 1.49
CA CYS A 250 -9.80 16.83 0.17
C CYS A 250 -10.40 17.92 -0.74
N PRO A 251 -9.62 18.54 -1.64
CA PRO A 251 -10.11 19.61 -2.50
C PRO A 251 -11.29 19.17 -3.38
N PRO A 252 -12.35 19.98 -3.50
CA PRO A 252 -13.46 19.64 -4.38
C PRO A 252 -13.05 19.73 -5.85
N PRO A 253 -13.70 18.95 -6.73
CA PRO A 253 -13.47 19.04 -8.16
C PRO A 253 -13.91 20.42 -8.69
N PRO A 254 -13.26 20.94 -9.74
CA PRO A 254 -13.60 22.25 -10.30
C PRO A 254 -15.01 22.28 -10.90
N ARG A 255 -15.56 21.12 -11.26
CA ARG A 255 -16.90 20.94 -11.81
C ARG A 255 -17.53 19.67 -11.23
N PRO A 256 -18.22 19.76 -10.09
CA PRO A 256 -18.92 18.61 -9.53
C PRO A 256 -20.03 18.15 -10.46
N TYR A 257 -20.19 16.84 -10.60
CA TYR A 257 -21.23 16.24 -11.45
C TYR A 257 -22.36 15.67 -10.59
N LEU A 258 -23.58 16.17 -10.77
CA LEU A 258 -24.76 15.66 -10.06
C LEU A 258 -25.72 14.89 -10.97
N GLY A 259 -25.57 15.01 -12.29
CA GLY A 259 -26.59 14.66 -13.27
C GLY A 259 -27.31 15.89 -13.83
N ASP A 260 -28.41 15.65 -14.55
CA ASP A 260 -29.15 16.63 -15.35
C ASP A 260 -30.55 16.98 -14.78
N GLY A 261 -30.94 16.36 -13.68
CA GLY A 261 -32.21 16.54 -12.98
C GLY A 261 -32.18 17.59 -11.86
N THR A 262 -33.14 17.46 -10.93
CA THR A 262 -33.29 18.37 -9.79
C THR A 262 -33.53 17.60 -8.49
N TRP A 263 -33.10 18.18 -7.36
CA TRP A 263 -33.36 17.61 -6.03
C TRP A 263 -34.85 17.40 -5.75
N GLU A 264 -35.72 18.30 -6.19
CA GLU A 264 -37.17 18.16 -6.03
C GLU A 264 -37.71 16.94 -6.80
N GLY A 265 -37.18 16.68 -8.01
CA GLY A 265 -37.47 15.47 -8.77
C GLY A 265 -37.05 14.21 -8.04
N LEU A 266 -35.81 14.17 -7.52
CA LEU A 266 -35.31 13.04 -6.74
C LEU A 266 -36.15 12.81 -5.47
N PHE A 267 -36.47 13.87 -4.72
CA PHE A 267 -37.27 13.74 -3.49
C PHE A 267 -38.69 13.24 -3.78
N THR A 268 -39.25 13.62 -4.93
CA THR A 268 -40.55 13.11 -5.38
C THR A 268 -40.46 11.63 -5.73
N GLU A 269 -39.41 11.22 -6.42
CA GLU A 269 -39.18 9.81 -6.79
C GLU A 269 -38.95 8.92 -5.57
N LEU A 270 -38.14 9.36 -4.60
CA LEU A 270 -37.91 8.66 -3.34
C LEU A 270 -39.09 8.81 -2.37
N GLY A 271 -40.06 9.70 -2.60
CA GLY A 271 -41.15 9.97 -1.65
C GLY A 271 -40.68 10.53 -0.29
N THR A 272 -39.43 11.00 -0.21
CA THR A 272 -38.84 11.60 0.99
C THR A 272 -37.73 12.57 0.61
N ARG A 273 -37.43 13.52 1.50
CA ARG A 273 -36.26 14.38 1.36
C ARG A 273 -35.02 13.64 1.86
N LEU A 274 -33.87 13.98 1.30
CA LEU A 274 -32.57 13.53 1.82
C LEU A 274 -32.04 14.52 2.86
N PRO A 275 -31.14 14.10 3.75
CA PRO A 275 -30.50 14.99 4.71
C PRO A 275 -29.84 16.18 4.01
N GLY A 276 -30.02 17.39 4.54
CA GLY A 276 -29.48 18.61 3.96
C GLY A 276 -27.95 18.65 3.96
N GLU A 277 -27.29 17.94 4.88
CA GLU A 277 -25.85 17.76 4.86
C GLU A 277 -25.36 17.02 3.61
N TYR A 278 -26.04 15.94 3.22
CA TYR A 278 -25.74 15.21 2.00
C TYR A 278 -25.89 16.08 0.76
N VAL A 279 -27.00 16.83 0.66
CA VAL A 279 -27.23 17.77 -0.45
C VAL A 279 -26.07 18.76 -0.58
N ARG A 280 -25.61 19.36 0.54
CA ARG A 280 -24.48 20.29 0.53
C ARG A 280 -23.16 19.62 0.10
N VAL A 281 -22.92 18.38 0.52
CA VAL A 281 -21.72 17.62 0.08
C VAL A 281 -21.79 17.36 -1.42
N MET A 282 -22.93 16.89 -1.94
CA MET A 282 -23.13 16.62 -3.36
C MET A 282 -23.07 17.88 -4.23
N GLU A 283 -23.52 19.03 -3.75
CA GLU A 283 -23.40 20.30 -4.46
C GLU A 283 -21.94 20.79 -4.60
N VAL A 284 -21.06 20.31 -3.73
CA VAL A 284 -19.65 20.72 -3.68
C VAL A 284 -18.75 19.72 -4.38
N TYR A 285 -18.96 18.43 -4.14
CA TYR A 285 -18.15 17.34 -4.68
C TYR A 285 -18.81 16.64 -5.86
N GLY A 286 -20.13 16.52 -5.86
CA GLY A 286 -20.85 15.72 -6.84
C GLY A 286 -20.70 14.23 -6.59
N ALA A 287 -21.06 13.46 -7.61
CA ALA A 287 -20.83 12.02 -7.69
C ALA A 287 -19.37 11.74 -8.00
N GLY A 288 -18.85 10.66 -7.44
CA GLY A 288 -17.43 10.37 -7.53
C GLY A 288 -16.99 9.31 -6.55
N ILE A 289 -15.68 9.15 -6.45
CA ILE A 289 -15.04 8.21 -5.54
C ILE A 289 -14.07 8.96 -4.62
N TRP A 290 -14.24 8.74 -3.32
CA TRP A 290 -13.36 9.25 -2.27
C TRP A 290 -12.22 8.25 -2.04
N SER A 291 -10.98 8.73 -2.10
CA SER A 291 -9.76 7.94 -1.82
C SER A 291 -9.73 6.58 -2.53
N ASP A 292 -10.17 6.56 -3.80
CA ASP A 292 -10.33 5.35 -4.64
C ASP A 292 -11.14 4.19 -4.00
N TRP A 293 -11.91 4.47 -2.95
CA TRP A 293 -12.56 3.43 -2.16
C TRP A 293 -14.08 3.62 -2.02
N LEU A 294 -14.53 4.79 -1.53
CA LEU A 294 -15.95 5.04 -1.23
C LEU A 294 -16.62 5.81 -2.37
N ARG A 295 -17.60 5.18 -3.01
CA ARG A 295 -18.32 5.68 -4.18
C ARG A 295 -19.64 6.33 -3.80
N PHE A 296 -19.86 7.56 -4.26
CA PHE A 296 -21.09 8.31 -4.06
C PHE A 296 -21.91 8.31 -5.34
N HIS A 297 -23.13 7.76 -5.29
CA HIS A 297 -23.98 7.61 -6.48
C HIS A 297 -24.35 8.94 -7.12
N THR A 298 -24.59 8.95 -8.43
CA THR A 298 -25.07 10.13 -9.16
C THR A 298 -26.53 10.45 -8.80
N PRO A 299 -26.80 11.52 -8.02
CA PRO A 299 -28.09 11.68 -7.36
C PRO A 299 -29.18 12.18 -8.31
N LEU A 300 -28.84 13.03 -9.29
CA LEU A 300 -29.80 13.73 -10.16
C LEU A 300 -29.78 13.22 -11.59
N ARG A 301 -29.23 12.02 -11.86
CA ARG A 301 -29.24 11.44 -13.20
C ARG A 301 -30.68 11.10 -13.63
N THR A 302 -31.11 11.59 -14.78
CA THR A 302 -32.44 11.26 -15.33
C THR A 302 -32.45 10.00 -16.21
N GLY A 303 -31.31 9.58 -16.74
CA GLY A 303 -31.13 8.30 -17.45
C GLY A 303 -30.81 7.12 -16.53
N GLU A 304 -31.03 5.89 -17.00
CA GLU A 304 -30.68 4.68 -16.23
C GLU A 304 -29.16 4.41 -16.24
N PRO A 305 -28.59 3.87 -15.14
CA PRO A 305 -29.26 3.61 -13.86
C PRO A 305 -29.45 4.92 -13.05
N ARG A 306 -30.67 5.14 -12.56
CA ARG A 306 -30.99 6.29 -11.71
C ARG A 306 -30.61 6.01 -10.25
N PHE A 307 -30.51 7.06 -9.43
CA PHE A 307 -30.24 6.92 -7.99
C PHE A 307 -31.20 5.94 -7.30
N ALA A 308 -32.50 6.06 -7.60
CA ALA A 308 -33.51 5.14 -7.08
C ALA A 308 -33.32 3.71 -7.58
N THR A 309 -32.77 3.49 -8.78
CA THR A 309 -32.43 2.16 -9.29
C THR A 309 -31.36 1.51 -8.43
N HIS A 310 -30.26 2.22 -8.12
CA HIS A 310 -29.21 1.75 -7.22
C HIS A 310 -29.75 1.42 -5.81
N VAL A 311 -30.64 2.26 -5.28
CA VAL A 311 -31.32 2.01 -4.00
C VAL A 311 -32.10 0.69 -4.04
N HIS A 312 -32.94 0.50 -5.06
CA HIS A 312 -33.76 -0.71 -5.16
C HIS A 312 -32.92 -1.97 -5.37
N GLU A 313 -31.92 -1.93 -6.25
CA GLU A 313 -31.03 -3.08 -6.50
C GLU A 313 -30.27 -3.50 -5.24
N THR A 314 -29.74 -2.52 -4.50
CA THR A 314 -29.06 -2.76 -3.21
C THR A 314 -30.00 -3.39 -2.19
N LEU A 315 -31.21 -2.86 -2.06
CA LEU A 315 -32.20 -3.36 -1.09
C LEU A 315 -32.77 -4.73 -1.49
N ASP A 316 -32.90 -5.03 -2.77
CA ASP A 316 -33.29 -6.36 -3.23
C ASP A 316 -32.22 -7.40 -2.92
N ALA A 317 -30.94 -7.05 -3.10
CA ALA A 317 -29.82 -7.89 -2.66
C ALA A 317 -29.87 -8.10 -1.13
N TYR A 318 -30.06 -7.04 -0.35
CA TYR A 318 -30.17 -7.12 1.11
C TYR A 318 -31.34 -8.01 1.56
N ARG A 319 -32.54 -7.84 0.99
CA ARG A 319 -33.72 -8.65 1.29
C ARG A 319 -33.47 -10.13 0.99
N SER A 320 -32.79 -10.43 -0.12
CA SER A 320 -32.43 -11.79 -0.49
C SER A 320 -31.50 -12.43 0.56
N LEU A 321 -30.48 -11.70 1.01
CA LEU A 321 -29.56 -12.16 2.05
C LEU A 321 -30.28 -12.33 3.39
N LYS A 322 -31.07 -11.33 3.81
CA LYS A 322 -31.88 -11.35 5.03
C LYS A 322 -32.85 -12.52 5.09
N LYS A 323 -33.42 -12.94 3.96
CA LYS A 323 -34.31 -14.10 3.89
C LYS A 323 -33.62 -15.41 4.29
N HIS A 324 -32.34 -15.56 3.95
CA HIS A 324 -31.57 -16.78 4.21
C HIS A 324 -30.76 -16.70 5.50
N HIS A 325 -30.38 -15.48 5.91
CA HIS A 325 -29.45 -15.18 6.98
C HIS A 325 -29.91 -13.96 7.82
N PRO A 326 -31.12 -14.00 8.41
CA PRO A 326 -31.70 -12.85 9.11
C PRO A 326 -30.88 -12.38 10.32
N GLU A 327 -30.13 -13.29 10.96
CA GLU A 327 -29.27 -13.01 12.10
C GLU A 327 -28.10 -12.07 11.76
N TYR A 328 -27.62 -12.12 10.52
CA TYR A 328 -26.52 -11.28 10.02
C TYR A 328 -27.04 -10.01 9.30
N HIS A 329 -28.34 -9.91 9.04
CA HIS A 329 -28.96 -8.82 8.27
C HIS A 329 -30.14 -8.19 9.03
N PRO A 330 -29.87 -7.53 10.18
CA PRO A 330 -30.93 -7.07 11.07
C PRO A 330 -31.65 -5.81 10.56
N LEU A 331 -31.06 -5.02 9.66
CA LEU A 331 -31.61 -3.73 9.23
C LEU A 331 -32.98 -3.89 8.54
N THR A 332 -33.90 -3.00 8.87
CA THR A 332 -35.16 -2.85 8.13
C THR A 332 -34.86 -2.32 6.73
N CYS A 333 -35.59 -2.76 5.70
CA CYS A 333 -35.38 -2.28 4.34
C CYS A 333 -36.28 -1.08 4.06
N TRP A 334 -35.72 0.02 3.57
CA TRP A 334 -36.53 1.13 3.05
C TRP A 334 -37.48 0.61 1.93
N PRO A 335 -38.74 1.10 1.80
CA PRO A 335 -39.35 2.28 2.44
C PRO A 335 -40.06 2.02 3.78
N GLU A 336 -39.84 0.88 4.44
CA GLU A 336 -40.41 0.66 5.77
C GLU A 336 -39.84 1.68 6.80
N PRO A 337 -40.62 2.12 7.81
CA PRO A 337 -40.15 3.08 8.80
C PRO A 337 -38.87 2.60 9.52
N GLY A 338 -37.87 3.48 9.64
CA GLY A 338 -36.54 3.11 10.15
C GLY A 338 -35.72 2.25 9.18
N GLY A 339 -36.14 2.14 7.92
CA GLY A 339 -35.46 1.38 6.89
C GLY A 339 -34.13 1.99 6.48
N PHE A 340 -33.18 1.13 6.12
CA PHE A 340 -31.90 1.50 5.53
C PHE A 340 -32.10 2.03 4.11
N LEU A 341 -31.64 3.25 3.86
CA LEU A 341 -31.62 3.92 2.56
C LEU A 341 -30.15 4.13 2.12
N PRO A 342 -29.61 3.26 1.24
CA PRO A 342 -28.23 3.38 0.77
C PRO A 342 -28.06 4.57 -0.19
N PHE A 343 -26.91 5.24 -0.15
CA PHE A 343 -26.55 6.30 -1.11
C PHE A 343 -25.12 6.18 -1.64
N ALA A 344 -24.31 5.30 -1.05
CA ALA A 344 -22.92 5.09 -1.39
C ALA A 344 -22.51 3.62 -1.17
N ASN A 345 -21.47 3.19 -1.87
CA ASN A 345 -20.91 1.85 -1.74
C ASN A 345 -19.37 1.87 -1.79
N SER A 346 -18.72 0.87 -1.22
CA SER A 346 -17.28 0.67 -1.34
C SER A 346 -16.92 -0.12 -2.60
N ILE A 347 -15.63 -0.16 -2.95
CA ILE A 347 -15.12 -1.07 -3.97
C ILE A 347 -15.24 -2.55 -3.58
N ASP A 348 -15.32 -2.83 -2.29
CA ASP A 348 -15.39 -4.18 -1.73
C ASP A 348 -16.84 -4.66 -1.52
N GLY A 349 -17.83 -3.78 -1.72
CA GLY A 349 -19.25 -4.10 -1.66
C GLY A 349 -19.90 -3.87 -0.30
N ASP A 350 -19.35 -2.97 0.51
CA ASP A 350 -19.99 -2.39 1.69
C ASP A 350 -20.87 -1.21 1.26
N TYR A 351 -21.91 -0.89 2.04
CA TYR A 351 -22.85 0.18 1.70
C TYR A 351 -22.97 1.18 2.85
N LEU A 352 -22.99 2.47 2.50
CA LEU A 352 -23.25 3.56 3.43
C LEU A 352 -24.64 4.13 3.14
N GLY A 353 -25.42 4.33 4.20
CA GLY A 353 -26.79 4.79 4.09
C GLY A 353 -27.33 5.36 5.38
N TRP A 354 -28.57 5.82 5.33
CA TRP A 354 -29.29 6.33 6.49
C TRP A 354 -30.32 5.32 6.99
N LEU A 355 -30.53 5.29 8.30
CA LEU A 355 -31.76 4.73 8.86
C LEU A 355 -32.82 5.83 8.84
N THR A 356 -33.89 5.63 8.05
CA THR A 356 -34.95 6.63 7.89
C THR A 356 -35.89 6.66 9.10
N GLU A 357 -35.33 6.97 10.28
CA GLU A 357 -35.98 7.02 11.57
C GLU A 357 -36.57 8.41 11.84
N GLY A 358 -37.87 8.46 12.15
CA GLY A 358 -38.54 9.72 12.40
C GLY A 358 -38.81 10.53 11.12
N ALA A 359 -39.41 11.70 11.31
CA ALA A 359 -39.93 12.53 10.21
C ALA A 359 -38.92 13.56 9.68
N ASP A 360 -37.81 13.78 10.39
CA ASP A 360 -36.79 14.77 10.05
C ASP A 360 -35.56 14.08 9.44
N PRO A 361 -35.32 14.22 8.12
CA PRO A 361 -34.15 13.63 7.47
C PRO A 361 -32.81 14.13 8.04
N ASP A 362 -32.75 15.35 8.56
CA ASP A 362 -31.50 15.88 9.13
C ASP A 362 -31.10 15.17 10.44
N ALA A 363 -32.02 14.39 11.04
CA ALA A 363 -31.78 13.59 12.23
C ALA A 363 -31.55 12.09 11.96
N TRP A 364 -31.58 11.67 10.68
CA TRP A 364 -31.43 10.25 10.34
C TRP A 364 -30.02 9.74 10.67
N PRO A 365 -29.88 8.66 11.47
CA PRO A 365 -28.59 8.07 11.77
C PRO A 365 -27.90 7.52 10.52
N LEU A 366 -26.60 7.75 10.40
CA LEU A 366 -25.76 7.19 9.36
C LEU A 366 -25.29 5.78 9.77
N VAL A 367 -25.29 4.81 8.87
CA VAL A 367 -24.90 3.43 9.18
C VAL A 367 -24.20 2.76 7.99
N PHE A 368 -23.23 1.90 8.30
CA PHE A 368 -22.63 0.98 7.32
C PHE A 368 -23.34 -0.36 7.33
N TRP A 369 -23.63 -0.90 6.16
CA TRP A 369 -23.87 -2.33 5.96
C TRP A 369 -22.56 -2.96 5.44
N PRO A 370 -21.76 -3.61 6.32
CA PRO A 370 -20.51 -4.24 5.93
C PRO A 370 -20.75 -5.59 5.24
N ARG A 371 -19.91 -5.92 4.25
CA ARG A 371 -19.95 -7.21 3.54
C ARG A 371 -19.30 -8.36 4.32
N HIS A 372 -18.23 -8.04 5.05
CA HIS A 372 -17.33 -9.03 5.67
C HIS A 372 -17.32 -9.01 7.20
N ALA A 373 -18.30 -8.35 7.83
CA ALA A 373 -18.43 -8.25 9.27
C ALA A 373 -19.90 -8.24 9.70
N ASP A 374 -20.14 -8.40 11.01
CA ASP A 374 -21.46 -8.25 11.58
C ASP A 374 -21.92 -6.79 11.56
N GLN A 375 -23.23 -6.58 11.53
CA GLN A 375 -23.83 -5.25 11.54
C GLN A 375 -23.56 -4.52 12.87
N GLU A 376 -22.87 -3.38 12.79
CA GLU A 376 -22.64 -2.49 13.93
C GLU A 376 -23.75 -1.45 14.13
N PRO A 377 -23.81 -0.77 15.30
CA PRO A 377 -24.71 0.36 15.52
C PRO A 377 -24.48 1.52 14.54
N PRO A 378 -25.43 2.46 14.43
CA PRO A 378 -25.23 3.69 13.67
C PRO A 378 -24.01 4.48 14.16
N LEU A 379 -23.38 5.20 13.22
CA LEU A 379 -22.24 6.06 13.48
C LEU A 379 -22.63 7.22 14.39
N GLU A 380 -21.70 7.64 15.25
CA GLU A 380 -21.94 8.70 16.25
C GLU A 380 -22.02 10.12 15.64
N GLY A 381 -21.56 10.30 14.40
CA GLY A 381 -21.46 11.59 13.73
C GLY A 381 -22.24 11.69 12.42
N GLY A 382 -22.37 12.92 11.92
CA GLY A 382 -22.92 13.18 10.58
C GLY A 382 -22.01 12.71 9.45
N LEU A 383 -22.45 12.89 8.21
CA LEU A 383 -21.69 12.51 7.01
C LEU A 383 -20.35 13.24 6.92
N VAL A 384 -20.33 14.55 7.15
CA VAL A 384 -19.09 15.33 7.02
C VAL A 384 -18.10 14.96 8.12
N ASP A 385 -18.57 14.79 9.35
CA ASP A 385 -17.70 14.37 10.46
C ASP A 385 -17.16 12.96 10.25
N THR A 386 -17.98 12.06 9.70
CA THR A 386 -17.57 10.69 9.31
C THR A 386 -16.47 10.73 8.24
N LEU A 387 -16.67 11.47 7.14
CA LEU A 387 -15.67 11.61 6.08
C LEU A 387 -14.39 12.25 6.61
N LEU A 388 -14.48 13.30 7.45
CA LEU A 388 -13.31 13.92 8.07
C LEU A 388 -12.55 12.95 8.98
N ALA A 389 -13.26 12.21 9.84
CA ALA A 389 -12.62 11.25 10.73
C ALA A 389 -11.95 10.12 9.94
N TRP A 390 -12.60 9.63 8.89
CA TRP A 390 -12.07 8.60 8.00
C TRP A 390 -10.82 9.07 7.23
N LEU A 391 -10.90 10.20 6.52
CA LEU A 391 -9.80 10.77 5.75
C LEU A 391 -8.60 11.19 6.63
N ARG A 392 -8.82 11.38 7.94
CA ARG A 392 -7.77 11.62 8.94
C ARG A 392 -7.21 10.34 9.57
N GLY A 393 -7.75 9.17 9.23
CA GLY A 393 -7.35 7.88 9.81
C GLY A 393 -7.80 7.70 11.25
N ARG A 394 -8.78 8.47 11.71
CA ARG A 394 -9.30 8.47 13.10
C ARG A 394 -10.56 7.64 13.26
N LEU A 395 -11.17 7.20 12.15
CA LEU A 395 -12.32 6.32 12.15
C LEU A 395 -11.91 4.94 11.61
N VAL A 396 -12.00 3.93 12.48
CA VAL A 396 -11.85 2.53 12.13
C VAL A 396 -13.16 1.85 12.53
N THR A 397 -13.91 1.38 11.53
CA THR A 397 -15.21 0.73 11.69
C THR A 397 -15.33 -0.35 10.62
N PRO A 398 -16.02 -1.48 10.89
CA PRO A 398 -16.29 -2.47 9.86
C PRO A 398 -17.04 -1.86 8.68
N GLY A 399 -16.66 -2.27 7.47
CA GLY A 399 -17.21 -1.72 6.22
C GLY A 399 -16.63 -0.37 5.82
N LEU A 400 -15.48 0.02 6.39
CA LEU A 400 -14.68 1.17 5.99
C LEU A 400 -13.20 0.79 5.96
N CYS A 401 -12.48 1.08 4.88
CA CYS A 401 -11.05 0.79 4.83
C CYS A 401 -10.25 1.75 5.72
N VAL A 402 -9.08 1.32 6.17
CA VAL A 402 -8.11 2.19 6.86
C VAL A 402 -7.31 2.93 5.78
N LEU A 403 -7.40 4.26 5.74
CA LEU A 403 -6.71 5.07 4.71
C LEU A 403 -5.27 5.45 5.09
N ILE A 404 -5.01 5.55 6.40
CA ILE A 404 -3.71 5.90 6.97
C ILE A 404 -3.31 4.75 7.87
N GLU A 405 -2.39 3.96 7.34
CA GLU A 405 -1.96 2.71 7.93
C GLU A 405 -0.58 2.83 8.60
N ASP A 406 0.13 3.95 8.39
CA ASP A 406 1.41 4.25 9.02
C ASP A 406 1.53 5.74 9.43
N GLU A 407 2.34 6.03 10.45
CA GLU A 407 2.72 7.39 10.88
C GLU A 407 3.49 8.17 9.79
N TYR A 408 4.05 7.45 8.81
CA TYR A 408 4.76 8.02 7.66
C TYR A 408 3.87 8.30 6.45
N ASP A 409 2.63 7.81 6.43
CA ASP A 409 1.69 8.13 5.35
C ASP A 409 1.11 9.52 5.61
N ASP A 410 1.27 10.45 4.66
CA ASP A 410 0.61 11.75 4.74
C ASP A 410 -0.88 11.57 4.44
N PRO A 411 -1.81 11.87 5.38
CA PRO A 411 -3.25 11.83 5.09
C PRO A 411 -3.65 12.64 3.86
N LEU A 412 -2.89 13.69 3.51
CA LEU A 412 -3.14 14.52 2.34
C LEU A 412 -2.88 13.80 1.02
N ASP A 413 -2.06 12.74 1.02
CA ASP A 413 -1.75 11.96 -0.18
C ASP A 413 -2.85 10.93 -0.47
N SER A 414 -3.54 10.45 0.58
CA SER A 414 -4.68 9.53 0.42
C SER A 414 -6.03 10.26 0.31
N ALA A 415 -6.13 11.50 0.77
CA ALA A 415 -7.38 12.26 0.81
C ALA A 415 -7.72 12.93 -0.54
N GLU A 416 -8.01 12.11 -1.53
CA GLU A 416 -8.38 12.53 -2.89
C GLU A 416 -9.85 12.30 -3.19
N PHE A 417 -10.37 13.01 -4.21
CA PHE A 417 -11.71 12.80 -4.74
C PHE A 417 -11.67 12.86 -6.26
N GLU A 418 -12.07 11.77 -6.91
CA GLU A 418 -12.25 11.72 -8.35
C GLU A 418 -13.74 11.92 -8.67
N SER A 419 -14.04 13.04 -9.35
CA SER A 419 -15.39 13.34 -9.83
C SER A 419 -15.73 12.52 -11.07
N TRP A 420 -16.96 12.05 -11.14
CA TRP A 420 -17.46 11.36 -12.32
C TRP A 420 -18.05 12.29 -13.38
N ASP A 421 -18.37 11.69 -14.53
CA ASP A 421 -19.09 12.29 -15.64
C ASP A 421 -20.34 11.47 -16.02
N ASP A 422 -20.93 11.79 -17.16
CA ASP A 422 -22.13 11.13 -17.67
C ASP A 422 -21.94 9.67 -18.07
N ARG A 423 -20.70 9.18 -18.13
CA ARG A 423 -20.37 7.78 -18.50
C ARG A 423 -20.28 6.85 -17.29
N ALA A 424 -20.12 7.39 -16.09
CA ALA A 424 -20.00 6.57 -14.89
C ALA A 424 -21.30 5.80 -14.64
N HIS A 425 -21.21 4.50 -14.34
CA HIS A 425 -22.39 3.69 -14.03
C HIS A 425 -23.07 4.12 -12.72
N TRP A 426 -22.28 4.60 -11.77
CA TRP A 426 -22.67 4.80 -10.39
C TRP A 426 -23.39 6.12 -10.14
#